data_AF-A0A6P7G6W5-F1
#
_entry.id   AF-A0A6P7G6W5-F1
#
_cell.length_a   1.000
_cell.length_b   1.000
_cell.length_c   1.000
_cell.angle_alpha   90.00
_cell.angle_beta   90.00
_cell.angle_gamma   90.00
#
_symmetry.space_group_name_H-M   'P 1'
#
loop_
_entity.id
_entity.type
_entity.pdbx_description
1 polymer ?
#
loop_
_entity_poly.entity_id
_entity_poly.type
_entity_poly.pdbx_seq_one_letter_code
_entity_poly.pdbx_strand_id
1 'polypeptide(L)'
;MSTEDQFQNVLHSEQNTSQDLSTEMCISVLQEMVDALLILKSIGHWPDIDSDIFEYDTPEQRFKKEIYQQGNVSESLCPQNFSFITIFATNLLEELKHERSYLKFSNSVSTIQKMQLDEELLLGETSKKEIIVKKLQMCLDSERDVSIDKLVSSMESIGKIKDQIENFYIQSEIKINYLKSWENSKLEMQEITFSKLIEEITEDIKTTEANINQDIRVHEEIEIAMSEIIQGFEERVEEWKNKYYEKSKEMNEKLDVLQTKQNKQLEIIANYKELYAKRQQEIDDYKKHKIEQERLRLEKEEKNKKATTIQAWWRGVMVRKGFGKFRKKKEKKGKKKSTDKKEKK
;
A
#
# COMPACT_ATOMS: atom_id res chain seq x y z
N MET A 1 116.45 48.44 78.05
CA MET A 1 117.84 48.24 77.60
C MET A 1 117.77 47.22 76.48
N SER A 2 117.70 47.68 75.24
CA SER A 2 118.87 48.01 74.40
C SER A 2 119.27 46.78 73.61
N THR A 3 118.86 46.73 72.32
CA THR A 3 119.68 46.45 71.13
C THR A 3 118.86 46.13 69.87
N GLU A 4 117.52 46.12 69.90
CA GLU A 4 116.70 45.87 68.68
C GLU A 4 116.32 47.17 67.93
N ASP A 5 116.23 48.29 68.65
CA ASP A 5 116.03 49.65 68.10
C ASP A 5 117.26 50.23 67.36
N GLN A 6 118.41 49.53 67.38
CA GLN A 6 119.62 49.94 66.65
C GLN A 6 119.83 49.18 65.33
N PHE A 7 119.12 48.06 65.08
CA PHE A 7 119.17 47.36 63.78
C PHE A 7 118.05 47.80 62.82
N GLN A 8 116.91 48.28 63.34
CA GLN A 8 115.84 48.86 62.52
C GLN A 8 116.20 50.24 61.95
N ASN A 9 117.10 50.99 62.58
CA ASN A 9 117.60 52.27 62.05
C ASN A 9 118.70 52.13 60.97
N VAL A 10 119.30 50.94 60.80
CA VAL A 10 120.28 50.67 59.73
C VAL A 10 119.60 50.10 58.48
N LEU A 11 118.54 49.30 58.65
CA LEU A 11 117.71 48.81 57.54
C LEU A 11 116.84 49.92 56.89
N HIS A 12 116.39 50.92 57.66
CA HIS A 12 115.66 52.07 57.11
C HIS A 12 116.55 53.15 56.46
N SER A 13 117.86 53.20 56.73
CA SER A 13 118.76 54.09 56.00
C SER A 13 119.23 53.50 54.66
N GLU A 14 119.40 52.18 54.55
CA GLU A 14 119.78 51.53 53.28
C GLU A 14 118.61 51.34 52.31
N GLN A 15 117.38 51.14 52.82
CA GLN A 15 116.18 51.05 51.98
C GLN A 15 115.81 52.39 51.33
N ASN A 16 116.05 53.52 51.99
CA ASN A 16 115.82 54.85 51.41
C ASN A 16 116.82 55.21 50.31
N THR A 17 118.09 54.80 50.41
CA THR A 17 119.07 55.01 49.33
C THR A 17 118.87 54.06 48.15
N SER A 18 118.38 52.85 48.39
CA SER A 18 118.10 51.89 47.31
C SER A 18 116.82 52.23 46.53
N GLN A 19 115.81 52.81 47.20
CA GLN A 19 114.63 53.37 46.52
C GLN A 19 115.00 54.60 45.69
N ASP A 20 115.85 55.51 46.20
CA ASP A 20 116.33 56.68 45.46
C ASP A 20 117.19 56.32 44.23
N LEU A 21 118.01 55.27 44.30
CA LEU A 21 118.77 54.80 43.14
C LEU A 21 117.87 54.12 42.10
N SER A 22 116.84 53.39 42.54
CA SER A 22 115.89 52.74 41.63
C SER A 22 115.00 53.76 40.90
N THR A 23 114.62 54.85 41.56
CA THR A 23 113.83 55.92 40.96
C THR A 23 114.68 56.73 39.98
N GLU A 24 115.95 57.03 40.29
CA GLU A 24 116.86 57.66 39.32
C GLU A 24 117.14 56.78 38.09
N MET A 25 117.35 55.47 38.27
CA MET A 25 117.51 54.54 37.14
C MET A 25 116.24 54.47 36.29
N CYS A 26 115.05 54.42 36.90
CA CYS A 26 113.79 54.47 36.17
C CYS A 26 113.63 55.79 35.40
N ILE A 27 114.03 56.93 36.00
CA ILE A 27 114.00 58.23 35.31
C ILE A 27 114.95 58.21 34.10
N SER A 28 116.19 57.69 34.23
CA SER A 28 117.11 57.59 33.10
C SER A 28 116.61 56.67 31.98
N VAL A 29 116.05 55.50 32.33
CA VAL A 29 115.50 54.56 31.34
C VAL A 29 114.25 55.15 30.66
N LEU A 30 113.38 55.81 31.41
CA LEU A 30 112.20 56.48 30.85
C LEU A 30 112.58 57.69 30.00
N GLN A 31 113.64 58.42 30.39
CA GLN A 31 114.20 59.52 29.60
C GLN A 31 114.73 58.98 28.26
N GLU A 32 115.51 57.89 28.26
CA GLU A 32 115.96 57.23 27.03
C GLU A 32 114.79 56.69 26.18
N MET A 33 113.76 56.12 26.81
CA MET A 33 112.57 55.64 26.11
C MET A 33 111.76 56.79 25.50
N VAL A 34 111.58 57.90 26.22
CA VAL A 34 110.91 59.10 25.71
C VAL A 34 111.73 59.74 24.60
N ASP A 35 113.06 59.83 24.74
CA ASP A 35 113.94 60.36 23.69
C ASP A 35 113.91 59.45 22.45
N ALA A 36 113.94 58.13 22.62
CA ALA A 36 113.78 57.17 21.51
C ALA A 36 112.39 57.26 20.84
N LEU A 37 111.33 57.44 21.63
CA LEU A 37 109.96 57.63 21.13
C LEU A 37 109.80 58.98 20.42
N LEU A 38 110.46 60.04 20.89
CA LEU A 38 110.51 61.36 20.22
C LEU A 38 111.31 61.30 18.91
N ILE A 39 112.40 60.52 18.87
CA ILE A 39 113.13 60.25 17.61
C ILE A 39 112.22 59.49 16.63
N LEU A 40 111.53 58.44 17.08
CA LEU A 40 110.54 57.71 16.28
C LEU A 40 109.38 58.60 15.83
N LYS A 41 108.97 59.57 16.66
CA LYS A 41 107.96 60.59 16.32
C LYS A 41 108.44 61.52 15.20
N SER A 42 109.70 61.95 15.26
CA SER A 42 110.31 62.82 14.24
C SER A 42 110.46 62.13 12.88
N ILE A 43 110.65 60.80 12.86
CA ILE A 43 110.78 60.01 11.62
C ILE A 43 109.41 59.73 10.98
N GLY A 44 108.35 59.56 11.77
CA GLY A 44 107.04 59.09 11.30
C GLY A 44 105.97 60.14 11.01
N HIS A 45 106.19 61.44 11.28
CA HIS A 45 105.19 62.52 11.09
C HIS A 45 103.81 62.19 11.71
N TRP A 46 103.80 61.65 12.93
CA TRP A 46 102.56 61.29 13.62
C TRP A 46 101.85 62.53 14.20
N PRO A 47 100.52 62.64 14.08
CA PRO A 47 99.76 63.79 14.57
C PRO A 47 99.79 63.90 16.10
N ASP A 48 99.86 65.14 16.60
CA ASP A 48 99.61 65.46 18.01
C ASP A 48 98.13 65.23 18.29
N ILE A 49 97.86 64.25 19.15
CA ILE A 49 96.53 64.05 19.69
C ILE A 49 96.51 64.80 21.02
N ASP A 50 95.95 66.01 21.01
CA ASP A 50 95.53 66.69 22.24
C ASP A 50 94.37 65.90 22.83
N SER A 51 94.66 65.05 23.80
CA SER A 51 93.64 64.50 24.68
C SER A 51 94.23 64.29 26.07
N ASP A 52 93.82 65.17 26.97
CA ASP A 52 93.92 65.01 28.41
C ASP A 52 93.27 63.68 28.82
N ILE A 53 94.15 62.77 29.24
CA ILE A 53 94.00 61.73 30.27
C ILE A 53 92.57 61.23 30.57
N PHE A 54 92.28 60.03 30.04
CA PHE A 54 91.40 58.98 30.58
C PHE A 54 90.35 59.35 31.65
N GLU A 55 89.14 59.64 31.20
CA GLU A 55 87.92 59.44 32.01
C GLU A 55 87.33 58.06 31.71
N TYR A 56 86.79 57.38 32.72
CA TYR A 56 86.15 56.07 32.54
C TYR A 56 84.89 56.20 31.67
N ASP A 57 84.96 55.71 30.43
CA ASP A 57 83.79 55.54 29.57
C ASP A 57 83.07 54.23 29.95
N THR A 58 81.77 54.29 30.24
CA THR A 58 80.97 53.07 30.37
C THR A 58 80.89 52.33 29.04
N PRO A 59 80.70 51.00 29.04
CA PRO A 59 80.62 50.23 27.80
C PRO A 59 79.53 50.71 26.83
N GLU A 60 78.42 51.26 27.35
CA GLU A 60 77.34 51.86 26.56
C GLU A 60 77.78 53.14 25.82
N GLN A 61 78.69 53.91 26.41
CA GLN A 61 79.26 55.12 25.81
C GLN A 61 80.31 54.76 24.73
N ARG A 62 81.09 53.68 24.95
CA ARG A 62 82.00 53.11 23.94
C ARG A 62 81.25 52.57 22.73
N PHE A 63 80.21 51.77 22.96
CA PHE A 63 79.35 51.27 21.88
C PHE A 63 78.73 52.42 21.07
N LYS A 64 78.30 53.51 21.72
CA LYS A 64 77.84 54.71 21.00
C LYS A 64 78.94 55.35 20.16
N LYS A 65 80.17 55.54 20.68
CA LYS A 65 81.30 56.09 19.91
C LYS A 65 81.67 55.21 18.72
N GLU A 66 81.64 53.89 18.85
CA GLU A 66 81.94 52.94 17.77
C GLU A 66 80.86 52.91 16.66
N ILE A 67 79.57 53.02 17.01
CA ILE A 67 78.49 53.09 16.00
C ILE A 67 78.64 54.33 15.10
N TYR A 68 79.21 55.44 15.61
CA TYR A 68 79.53 56.62 14.79
C TYR A 68 80.81 56.49 13.95
N GLN A 69 81.64 55.46 14.19
CA GLN A 69 82.92 55.23 13.48
C GLN A 69 82.91 54.02 12.53
N GLN A 70 81.84 53.20 12.50
CA GLN A 70 81.68 52.06 11.58
C GLN A 70 81.39 52.46 10.10
N GLY A 71 82.03 53.53 9.62
CA GLY A 71 82.05 53.94 8.21
C GLY A 71 83.42 53.82 7.53
N ASN A 72 84.53 53.63 8.27
CA ASN A 72 85.87 53.50 7.68
C ASN A 72 86.75 52.60 8.56
N VAL A 73 86.73 51.29 8.32
CA VAL A 73 87.75 50.36 8.85
C VAL A 73 88.67 49.97 7.71
N SER A 74 89.58 50.87 7.38
CA SER A 74 90.84 50.54 6.72
C SER A 74 91.80 51.71 6.88
N GLU A 75 92.39 51.88 8.07
CA GLU A 75 93.66 52.58 8.20
C GLU A 75 94.26 52.40 9.60
N SER A 76 95.37 51.65 9.63
CA SER A 76 96.49 51.83 10.57
C SER A 76 96.12 51.88 12.07
N LEU A 77 96.10 50.73 12.75
CA LEU A 77 96.09 50.63 14.23
C LEU A 77 97.40 51.14 14.87
N CYS A 78 98.40 51.49 14.07
CA CYS A 78 99.75 51.84 14.51
C CYS A 78 99.88 53.30 15.04
N PRO A 79 99.38 54.35 14.38
CA PRO A 79 99.63 55.76 14.72
C PRO A 79 98.97 56.17 16.05
N GLN A 80 97.74 55.70 16.28
CA GLN A 80 96.97 55.99 17.49
C GLN A 80 97.61 55.37 18.74
N ASN A 81 98.14 54.14 18.62
CA ASN A 81 98.81 53.45 19.73
C ASN A 81 100.20 54.04 20.05
N PHE A 82 100.93 54.57 19.06
CA PHE A 82 102.23 55.21 19.32
C PHE A 82 102.11 56.61 19.95
N SER A 83 101.14 57.43 19.50
CA SER A 83 100.85 58.73 20.14
C SER A 83 100.37 58.53 21.59
N PHE A 84 99.54 57.51 21.81
CA PHE A 84 99.11 57.04 23.12
C PHE A 84 100.27 56.69 24.05
N ILE A 85 101.21 55.84 23.59
CA ILE A 85 102.38 55.44 24.39
C ILE A 85 103.30 56.63 24.65
N THR A 86 103.41 57.57 23.70
CA THR A 86 104.27 58.75 23.84
C THR A 86 103.73 59.72 24.90
N ILE A 87 102.44 60.06 24.86
CA ILE A 87 101.78 60.93 25.86
C ILE A 87 101.77 60.26 27.24
N PHE A 88 101.53 58.95 27.27
CA PHE A 88 101.54 58.15 28.48
C PHE A 88 102.94 58.08 29.12
N ALA A 89 104.01 57.97 28.32
CA ALA A 89 105.39 57.97 28.79
C ALA A 89 105.88 59.37 29.22
N THR A 90 105.46 60.45 28.54
CA THR A 90 105.81 61.83 28.92
C THR A 90 105.13 62.26 30.21
N ASN A 91 103.86 61.90 30.42
CA ASN A 91 103.14 62.23 31.65
C ASN A 91 103.69 61.45 32.86
N LEU A 92 104.16 60.22 32.65
CA LEU A 92 104.84 59.41 33.66
C LEU A 92 106.22 59.99 34.03
N LEU A 93 106.94 60.52 33.04
CA LEU A 93 108.22 61.21 33.23
C LEU A 93 108.04 62.52 34.01
N GLU A 94 106.97 63.29 33.74
CA GLU A 94 106.65 64.51 34.49
C GLU A 94 106.20 64.21 35.94
N GLU A 95 105.36 63.20 36.17
CA GLU A 95 104.94 62.79 37.53
C GLU A 95 106.13 62.30 38.38
N LEU A 96 107.05 61.53 37.79
CA LEU A 96 108.25 61.04 38.49
C LEU A 96 109.26 62.15 38.79
N LYS A 97 109.36 63.17 37.91
CA LYS A 97 110.26 64.33 38.12
C LYS A 97 109.73 65.32 39.16
N HIS A 98 108.42 65.56 39.22
CA HIS A 98 107.85 66.61 40.09
C HIS A 98 107.25 66.09 41.40
N GLU A 99 106.65 64.91 41.43
CA GLU A 99 105.84 64.45 42.57
C GLU A 99 106.39 63.17 43.24
N ARG A 100 107.41 62.51 42.68
CA ARG A 100 107.92 61.18 43.12
C ARG A 100 106.78 60.16 43.35
N SER A 101 105.74 60.24 42.54
CA SER A 101 104.52 59.45 42.69
C SER A 101 104.09 58.86 41.34
N TYR A 102 103.41 57.72 41.35
CA TYR A 102 102.92 57.01 40.17
C TYR A 102 101.40 56.81 40.22
N LEU A 103 100.69 57.70 40.91
CA LEU A 103 99.25 57.59 41.16
C LEU A 103 98.38 57.77 39.90
N LYS A 104 98.68 58.71 38.99
CA LYS A 104 97.89 58.83 37.74
C LYS A 104 98.16 57.64 36.80
N PHE A 105 99.38 57.11 36.79
CA PHE A 105 99.67 55.84 36.12
C PHE A 105 98.85 54.68 36.69
N SER A 106 98.86 54.51 38.01
CA SER A 106 98.10 53.46 38.70
C SER A 106 96.59 53.61 38.43
N ASN A 107 96.05 54.84 38.42
CA ASN A 107 94.65 55.11 38.13
C ASN A 107 94.30 54.85 36.66
N SER A 108 95.16 55.22 35.71
CA SER A 108 94.95 54.97 34.28
C SER A 108 95.00 53.47 33.96
N VAL A 109 95.98 52.76 34.53
CA VAL A 109 96.07 51.29 34.41
C VAL A 109 94.88 50.61 35.09
N SER A 110 94.45 51.07 36.26
CA SER A 110 93.25 50.54 36.94
C SER A 110 91.97 50.80 36.13
N THR A 111 91.89 51.94 35.44
CA THR A 111 90.76 52.30 34.58
C THR A 111 90.72 51.41 33.33
N ILE A 112 91.88 51.16 32.70
CA ILE A 112 92.01 50.23 31.57
C ILE A 112 91.67 48.80 32.01
N GLN A 113 92.16 48.35 33.16
CA GLN A 113 91.83 47.02 33.70
C GLN A 113 90.33 46.87 33.98
N LYS A 114 89.69 47.90 34.53
CA LYS A 114 88.24 47.89 34.75
C LYS A 114 87.46 47.83 33.43
N MET A 115 87.90 48.60 32.43
CA MET A 115 87.32 48.58 31.09
C MET A 115 87.48 47.22 30.39
N GLN A 116 88.65 46.56 30.54
CA GLN A 116 88.87 45.21 30.03
C GLN A 116 87.97 44.18 30.72
N LEU A 117 87.78 44.31 32.04
CA LEU A 117 86.89 43.42 32.80
C LEU A 117 85.43 43.60 32.38
N ASP A 118 84.97 44.84 32.19
CA ASP A 118 83.61 45.12 31.71
C ASP A 118 83.39 44.61 30.28
N GLU A 119 84.41 44.71 29.41
CA GLU A 119 84.38 44.15 28.06
C GLU A 119 84.30 42.61 28.08
N GLU A 120 85.11 41.95 28.92
CA GLU A 120 85.06 40.51 29.12
C GLU A 120 83.69 40.05 29.66
N LEU A 121 83.12 40.81 30.61
CA LEU A 121 81.79 40.56 31.15
C LEU A 121 80.71 40.67 30.07
N LEU A 122 80.76 41.71 29.23
CA LEU A 122 79.81 41.89 28.14
C LEU A 122 79.93 40.84 27.05
N LEU A 123 81.15 40.43 26.69
CA LEU A 123 81.36 39.29 25.79
C LEU A 123 80.78 38.01 26.39
N GLY A 124 80.94 37.80 27.69
CA GLY A 124 80.32 36.70 28.42
C GLY A 124 78.79 36.76 28.41
N GLU A 125 78.19 37.93 28.64
CA GLU A 125 76.73 38.11 28.60
C GLU A 125 76.13 37.99 27.21
N THR A 126 76.81 38.53 26.19
CA THR A 126 76.37 38.45 24.79
C THR A 126 76.45 37.01 24.30
N SER A 127 77.52 36.28 24.63
CA SER A 127 77.62 34.85 24.35
C SER A 127 76.49 34.06 25.02
N LYS A 128 76.17 34.34 26.29
CA LYS A 128 75.02 33.73 26.98
C LYS A 128 73.69 34.07 26.30
N LYS A 129 73.47 35.33 25.92
CA LYS A 129 72.26 35.76 25.20
C LYS A 129 72.14 35.08 23.84
N GLU A 130 73.24 34.93 23.11
CA GLU A 130 73.26 34.23 21.82
C GLU A 130 72.87 32.75 21.97
N ILE A 131 73.39 32.06 22.99
CA ILE A 131 73.01 30.68 23.30
C ILE A 131 71.51 30.58 23.61
N ILE A 132 70.97 31.52 24.39
CA ILE A 132 69.54 31.55 24.71
C ILE A 132 68.70 31.80 23.46
N VAL A 133 69.08 32.74 22.60
CA VAL A 133 68.38 33.02 21.34
C VAL A 133 68.39 31.79 20.43
N LYS A 134 69.53 31.11 20.27
CA LYS A 134 69.62 29.85 19.51
C LYS A 134 68.70 28.78 20.10
N LYS A 135 68.67 28.63 21.43
CA LYS A 135 67.79 27.66 22.09
C LYS A 135 66.31 28.01 21.88
N LEU A 136 65.93 29.28 22.02
CA LEU A 136 64.56 29.75 21.76
C LEU A 136 64.18 29.53 20.29
N GLN A 137 65.08 29.80 19.35
CA GLN A 137 64.88 29.54 17.93
C GLN A 137 64.62 28.06 17.67
N MET A 138 65.45 27.17 18.23
CA MET A 138 65.24 25.72 18.14
C MET A 138 63.91 25.28 18.75
N CYS A 139 63.53 25.83 19.91
CA CYS A 139 62.22 25.55 20.52
C CYS A 139 61.07 26.01 19.61
N LEU A 140 61.14 27.23 19.06
CA LEU A 140 60.14 27.75 18.13
C LEU A 140 60.03 26.91 16.86
N ASP A 141 61.15 26.51 16.26
CA ASP A 141 61.15 25.67 15.06
C ASP A 141 60.54 24.29 15.37
N SER A 142 60.89 23.69 16.50
CA SER A 142 60.29 22.41 16.93
C SER A 142 58.78 22.51 17.19
N GLU A 143 58.31 23.60 17.78
CA GLU A 143 56.88 23.83 18.04
C GLU A 143 56.11 24.11 16.74
N ARG A 144 56.75 24.82 15.81
CA ARG A 144 56.22 25.03 14.45
C ARG A 144 56.06 23.70 13.72
N ASP A 145 57.08 22.85 13.73
CA ASP A 145 57.05 21.56 13.04
C ASP A 145 55.98 20.64 13.64
N VAL A 146 55.87 20.56 14.97
CA VAL A 146 54.78 19.83 15.65
C VAL A 146 53.40 20.39 15.28
N SER A 147 53.27 21.70 15.11
CA SER A 147 52.01 22.33 14.70
C SER A 147 51.66 22.01 13.25
N ILE A 148 52.66 21.99 12.36
CA ILE A 148 52.51 21.57 10.97
C ILE A 148 52.07 20.10 10.90
N ASP A 149 52.70 19.20 11.65
CA ASP A 149 52.35 17.78 11.68
C ASP A 149 50.90 17.56 12.15
N LYS A 150 50.46 18.28 13.18
CA LYS A 150 49.06 18.24 13.65
C LYS A 150 48.11 18.75 12.57
N LEU A 151 48.48 19.81 11.85
CA LEU A 151 47.67 20.36 10.76
C LEU A 151 47.55 19.35 9.61
N VAL A 152 48.65 18.71 9.22
CA VAL A 152 48.67 17.66 8.18
C VAL A 152 47.82 16.47 8.60
N SER A 153 47.98 15.95 9.82
CA SER A 153 47.19 14.82 10.33
C SER A 153 45.69 15.15 10.42
N SER A 154 45.35 16.37 10.83
CA SER A 154 43.97 16.86 10.82
C SER A 154 43.42 16.93 9.39
N MET A 155 44.21 17.45 8.45
CA MET A 155 43.82 17.56 7.04
C MET A 155 43.61 16.20 6.37
N GLU A 156 44.46 15.21 6.67
CA GLU A 156 44.25 13.82 6.24
C GLU A 156 42.96 13.22 6.81
N SER A 157 42.67 13.49 8.08
CA SER A 157 41.45 13.01 8.74
C SER A 157 40.20 13.66 8.13
N ILE A 158 40.26 14.95 7.83
CA ILE A 158 39.21 15.68 7.11
C ILE A 158 39.02 15.09 5.70
N GLY A 159 40.11 14.78 4.99
CA GLY A 159 40.07 14.10 3.69
C GLY A 159 39.34 12.77 3.75
N LYS A 160 39.72 11.89 4.69
CA LYS A 160 39.08 10.58 4.89
C LYS A 160 37.58 10.70 5.19
N ILE A 161 37.20 11.64 6.07
CA ILE A 161 35.79 11.86 6.41
C ILE A 161 35.02 12.40 5.20
N LYS A 162 35.60 13.32 4.43
CA LYS A 162 35.01 13.84 3.19
C LYS A 162 34.75 12.72 2.18
N ASP A 163 35.75 11.88 1.94
CA ASP A 163 35.63 10.75 1.01
C ASP A 163 34.57 9.74 1.50
N GLN A 164 34.48 9.51 2.82
CA GLN A 164 33.41 8.68 3.39
C GLN A 164 32.02 9.28 3.13
N ILE A 165 31.84 10.58 3.35
CA ILE A 165 30.56 11.26 3.11
C ILE A 165 30.17 11.17 1.63
N GLU A 166 31.11 11.43 0.72
CA GLU A 166 30.87 11.36 -0.72
C GLU A 166 30.52 9.93 -1.16
N ASN A 167 31.23 8.93 -0.64
CA ASN A 167 30.90 7.53 -0.86
C ASN A 167 29.50 7.17 -0.33
N PHE A 168 29.11 7.64 0.86
CA PHE A 168 27.77 7.42 1.39
C PHE A 168 26.70 8.06 0.52
N TYR A 169 26.94 9.28 0.01
CA TYR A 169 26.01 9.97 -0.88
C TYR A 169 25.82 9.18 -2.19
N ILE A 170 26.91 8.79 -2.85
CA ILE A 170 26.88 8.01 -4.09
C ILE A 170 26.19 6.65 -3.86
N GLN A 171 26.52 5.96 -2.77
CA GLN A 171 25.87 4.69 -2.43
C GLN A 171 24.38 4.86 -2.16
N SER A 172 23.98 5.94 -1.48
CA SER A 172 22.57 6.24 -1.22
C SER A 172 21.83 6.53 -2.53
N GLU A 173 22.41 7.32 -3.43
CA GLU A 173 21.84 7.63 -4.73
C GLU A 173 21.67 6.39 -5.60
N ILE A 174 22.69 5.53 -5.68
CA ILE A 174 22.62 4.24 -6.39
C ILE A 174 21.51 3.35 -5.80
N LYS A 175 21.42 3.25 -4.46
CA LYS A 175 20.38 2.46 -3.79
C LYS A 175 18.98 3.00 -4.08
N ILE A 176 18.79 4.31 -4.06
CA ILE A 176 17.51 4.95 -4.38
C ILE A 176 17.13 4.68 -5.83
N ASN A 177 18.07 4.84 -6.77
CA ASN A 177 17.81 4.60 -8.19
C ASN A 177 17.51 3.12 -8.47
N TYR A 178 18.22 2.20 -7.82
CA TYR A 178 17.94 0.77 -7.88
C TYR A 178 16.53 0.46 -7.33
N LEU A 179 16.18 1.00 -6.16
CA LEU A 179 14.88 0.76 -5.55
C LEU A 179 13.74 1.30 -6.43
N LYS A 180 13.90 2.50 -6.98
CA LYS A 180 12.96 3.08 -7.95
C LYS A 180 12.81 2.20 -9.19
N SER A 181 13.91 1.75 -9.78
CA SER A 181 13.87 0.87 -10.95
C SER A 181 13.20 -0.46 -10.63
N TRP A 182 13.50 -1.05 -9.47
CA TRP A 182 12.90 -2.30 -9.02
C TRP A 182 11.39 -2.16 -8.78
N GLU A 183 10.98 -1.07 -8.12
CA GLU A 183 9.57 -0.76 -7.89
C GLU A 183 8.83 -0.53 -9.22
N ASN A 184 9.43 0.21 -10.16
CA ASN A 184 8.83 0.44 -11.48
C ASN A 184 8.66 -0.86 -12.26
N SER A 185 9.68 -1.72 -12.31
CA SER A 185 9.57 -3.03 -12.96
C SER A 185 8.54 -3.94 -12.29
N LYS A 186 8.38 -3.85 -10.97
CA LYS A 186 7.33 -4.57 -10.24
C LYS A 186 5.93 -4.06 -10.60
N LEU A 187 5.76 -2.74 -10.69
CA LEU A 187 4.50 -2.12 -11.12
C LEU A 187 4.17 -2.49 -12.56
N GLU A 188 5.13 -2.39 -13.48
CA GLU A 188 4.96 -2.79 -14.89
C GLU A 188 4.56 -4.27 -15.01
N MET A 189 5.23 -5.16 -14.25
CA MET A 189 4.87 -6.58 -14.21
C MET A 189 3.44 -6.77 -13.71
N GLN A 190 3.06 -6.09 -12.63
CA GLN A 190 1.71 -6.14 -12.07
C GLN A 190 0.66 -5.66 -13.08
N GLU A 191 0.91 -4.52 -13.74
CA GLU A 191 0.04 -3.94 -14.76
C GLU A 191 -0.18 -4.90 -15.94
N ILE A 192 0.90 -5.56 -16.41
CA ILE A 192 0.81 -6.57 -17.46
C ILE A 192 -0.01 -7.78 -16.99
N THR A 193 0.23 -8.28 -15.77
CA THR A 193 -0.54 -9.42 -15.24
C THR A 193 -2.01 -9.09 -15.06
N PHE A 194 -2.35 -7.88 -14.59
CA PHE A 194 -3.73 -7.44 -14.47
C PHE A 194 -4.38 -7.26 -15.84
N SER A 195 -3.66 -6.67 -16.81
CA SER A 195 -4.16 -6.51 -18.18
C SER A 195 -4.49 -7.86 -18.82
N LYS A 196 -3.61 -8.86 -18.66
CA LYS A 196 -3.86 -10.23 -19.15
C LYS A 196 -5.07 -10.88 -18.47
N LEU A 197 -5.20 -10.73 -17.15
CA LEU A 197 -6.34 -11.26 -16.41
C LEU A 197 -7.66 -10.58 -16.85
N ILE A 198 -7.63 -9.27 -17.07
CA ILE A 198 -8.79 -8.53 -17.59
C ILE A 198 -9.15 -9.02 -18.99
N GLU A 199 -8.16 -9.25 -19.85
CA GLU A 199 -8.37 -9.76 -21.21
C GLU A 199 -9.00 -11.17 -21.18
N GLU A 200 -8.47 -12.08 -20.35
CA GLU A 200 -9.01 -13.43 -20.13
C GLU A 200 -10.47 -13.38 -19.65
N ILE A 201 -10.75 -12.61 -18.59
CA ILE A 201 -12.12 -12.44 -18.08
C ILE A 201 -13.04 -11.82 -19.14
N THR A 202 -12.54 -10.88 -19.95
CA THR A 202 -13.32 -10.27 -21.02
C THR A 202 -13.64 -11.26 -22.13
N GLU A 203 -12.72 -12.16 -22.46
CA GLU A 203 -12.95 -13.26 -23.40
C GLU A 203 -13.97 -14.26 -22.86
N ASP A 204 -13.88 -14.63 -21.59
CA ASP A 204 -14.86 -15.49 -20.90
C ASP A 204 -16.26 -14.87 -20.89
N ILE A 205 -16.37 -13.56 -20.66
CA ILE A 205 -17.65 -12.83 -20.74
C ILE A 205 -18.21 -12.91 -22.16
N LYS A 206 -17.40 -12.62 -23.19
CA LYS A 206 -17.85 -12.65 -24.59
C LYS A 206 -18.31 -14.05 -25.02
N THR A 207 -17.57 -15.09 -24.63
CA THR A 207 -17.95 -16.48 -24.95
C THR A 207 -19.23 -16.88 -24.24
N THR A 208 -19.39 -16.50 -22.97
CA THR A 208 -20.61 -16.73 -22.20
C THR A 208 -21.81 -15.99 -22.79
N GLU A 209 -21.65 -14.72 -23.18
CA GLU A 209 -22.70 -13.94 -23.86
C GLU A 209 -23.10 -14.57 -25.20
N ALA A 210 -22.14 -15.07 -25.98
CA ALA A 210 -22.42 -15.78 -27.21
C ALA A 210 -23.24 -17.06 -26.98
N ASN A 211 -22.88 -17.84 -25.95
CA ASN A 211 -23.62 -19.04 -25.57
C ASN A 211 -25.04 -18.71 -25.10
N ILE A 212 -25.21 -17.66 -24.28
CA ILE A 212 -26.54 -17.20 -23.84
C ILE A 212 -27.41 -16.79 -25.04
N ASN A 213 -26.86 -16.04 -25.99
CA ASN A 213 -27.60 -15.65 -27.19
C ASN A 213 -27.99 -16.85 -28.07
N GLN A 214 -27.12 -17.85 -28.15
CA GLN A 214 -27.44 -19.10 -28.82
C GLN A 214 -28.56 -19.87 -28.11
N ASP A 215 -28.51 -19.97 -26.79
CA ASP A 215 -29.54 -20.64 -25.99
C ASP A 215 -30.90 -19.93 -26.11
N ILE A 216 -30.92 -18.60 -26.10
CA ILE A 216 -32.13 -17.80 -26.34
C ILE A 216 -32.72 -18.15 -27.71
N ARG A 217 -31.90 -18.16 -28.76
CA ARG A 217 -32.38 -18.48 -30.11
C ARG A 217 -32.92 -19.92 -30.21
N VAL A 218 -32.21 -20.89 -29.65
CA VAL A 218 -32.67 -22.28 -29.63
C VAL A 218 -33.98 -22.41 -28.84
N HIS A 219 -34.11 -21.67 -27.74
CA HIS A 219 -35.34 -21.64 -26.95
C HIS A 219 -36.52 -21.08 -27.75
N GLU A 220 -36.34 -19.97 -28.46
CA GLU A 220 -37.36 -19.40 -29.36
C GLU A 220 -37.77 -20.39 -30.45
N GLU A 221 -36.82 -21.07 -31.08
CA GLU A 221 -37.08 -22.11 -32.09
C GLU A 221 -37.88 -23.29 -31.51
N ILE A 222 -37.57 -23.70 -30.27
CA ILE A 222 -38.31 -24.74 -29.55
C ILE A 222 -39.74 -24.26 -29.22
N GLU A 223 -39.91 -23.03 -28.75
CA GLU A 223 -41.23 -22.48 -28.43
C GLU A 223 -42.13 -22.39 -29.67
N ILE A 224 -41.58 -21.98 -30.82
CA ILE A 224 -42.30 -21.97 -32.10
C ILE A 224 -42.71 -23.40 -32.48
N ALA A 225 -41.79 -24.35 -32.46
CA ALA A 225 -42.09 -25.74 -32.80
C ALA A 225 -43.14 -26.36 -31.86
N MET A 226 -43.06 -26.09 -30.55
CA MET A 226 -44.05 -26.53 -29.58
C MET A 226 -45.42 -25.90 -29.85
N SER A 227 -45.46 -24.62 -30.19
CA SER A 227 -46.70 -23.90 -30.52
C SER A 227 -47.38 -24.49 -31.77
N GLU A 228 -46.61 -24.83 -32.81
CA GLU A 228 -47.12 -25.52 -34.00
C GLU A 228 -47.69 -26.89 -33.67
N ILE A 229 -47.01 -27.66 -32.81
CA ILE A 229 -47.49 -28.97 -32.35
C ILE A 229 -48.80 -28.84 -31.57
N ILE A 230 -48.89 -27.87 -30.65
CA ILE A 230 -50.09 -27.60 -29.86
C ILE A 230 -51.24 -27.23 -30.80
N GLN A 231 -51.02 -26.30 -31.73
CA GLN A 231 -52.03 -25.91 -32.71
C GLN A 231 -52.52 -27.12 -33.53
N GLY A 232 -51.61 -27.98 -33.99
CA GLY A 232 -51.98 -29.21 -34.71
C GLY A 232 -52.81 -30.19 -33.88
N PHE A 233 -52.61 -30.23 -32.56
CA PHE A 233 -53.48 -30.98 -31.66
C PHE A 233 -54.85 -30.32 -31.48
N GLU A 234 -54.89 -29.00 -31.31
CA GLU A 234 -56.14 -28.23 -31.18
C GLU A 234 -57.03 -28.39 -32.42
N GLU A 235 -56.46 -28.28 -33.61
CA GLU A 235 -57.15 -28.51 -34.88
C GLU A 235 -57.75 -29.92 -34.95
N ARG A 236 -56.96 -30.94 -34.59
CA ARG A 236 -57.44 -32.33 -34.53
C ARG A 236 -58.56 -32.49 -33.51
N VAL A 237 -58.45 -31.89 -32.31
CA VAL A 237 -59.52 -31.93 -31.31
C VAL A 237 -60.79 -31.32 -31.86
N GLU A 238 -60.71 -30.18 -32.55
CA GLU A 238 -61.88 -29.51 -33.12
C GLU A 238 -62.49 -30.33 -34.27
N GLU A 239 -61.68 -30.97 -35.12
CA GLU A 239 -62.16 -31.93 -36.14
C GLU A 239 -62.96 -33.07 -35.51
N TRP A 240 -62.42 -33.71 -34.46
CA TRP A 240 -63.11 -34.80 -33.77
C TRP A 240 -64.39 -34.32 -33.10
N LYS A 241 -64.36 -33.15 -32.46
CA LYS A 241 -65.53 -32.55 -31.83
C LYS A 241 -66.63 -32.28 -32.84
N ASN A 242 -66.30 -31.72 -34.01
CA ASN A 242 -67.25 -31.50 -35.10
C ASN A 242 -67.84 -32.81 -35.62
N LYS A 243 -67.00 -33.82 -35.84
CA LYS A 243 -67.43 -35.15 -36.27
C LYS A 243 -68.39 -35.81 -35.26
N TYR A 244 -68.09 -35.73 -33.98
CA TYR A 244 -68.96 -36.25 -32.93
C TYR A 244 -70.26 -35.45 -32.80
N TYR A 245 -70.19 -34.12 -32.95
CA TYR A 245 -71.36 -33.26 -32.94
C TYR A 245 -72.32 -33.61 -34.09
N GLU A 246 -71.82 -33.73 -35.32
CA GLU A 246 -72.61 -34.17 -36.47
C GLU A 246 -73.20 -35.57 -36.23
N LYS A 247 -72.38 -36.52 -35.74
CA LYS A 247 -72.86 -37.88 -35.47
C LYS A 247 -73.96 -37.90 -34.42
N SER A 248 -73.82 -37.09 -33.37
CA SER A 248 -74.81 -36.93 -32.31
C SER A 248 -76.10 -36.32 -32.86
N LYS A 249 -75.98 -35.29 -33.71
CA LYS A 249 -77.12 -34.68 -34.40
C LYS A 249 -77.87 -35.69 -35.28
N GLU A 250 -77.16 -36.45 -36.13
CA GLU A 250 -77.75 -37.52 -36.95
C GLU A 250 -78.49 -38.56 -36.10
N MET A 251 -77.90 -38.94 -34.95
CA MET A 251 -78.48 -39.93 -34.06
C MET A 251 -79.74 -39.40 -33.38
N ASN A 252 -79.72 -38.15 -32.92
CA ASN A 252 -80.88 -37.49 -32.34
C ASN A 252 -82.02 -37.33 -33.35
N GLU A 253 -81.72 -36.97 -34.60
CA GLU A 253 -82.71 -36.91 -35.68
C GLU A 253 -83.34 -38.28 -35.95
N LYS A 254 -82.53 -39.35 -35.98
CA LYS A 254 -83.06 -40.73 -36.11
C LYS A 254 -83.94 -41.12 -34.92
N LEU A 255 -83.54 -40.75 -33.71
CA LEU A 255 -84.30 -41.02 -32.50
C LEU A 255 -85.65 -40.30 -32.53
N ASP A 256 -85.68 -39.02 -32.93
CA ASP A 256 -86.91 -38.24 -33.07
C ASP A 256 -87.88 -38.83 -34.11
N VAL A 257 -87.36 -39.28 -35.26
CA VAL A 257 -88.16 -39.98 -36.27
C VAL A 257 -88.73 -41.29 -35.71
N LEU A 258 -87.94 -42.07 -34.98
CA LEU A 258 -88.41 -43.33 -34.36
C LEU A 258 -89.44 -43.06 -33.27
N GLN A 259 -89.24 -42.04 -32.44
CA GLN A 259 -90.19 -41.63 -31.41
C GLN A 259 -91.51 -41.14 -32.02
N THR A 260 -91.44 -40.35 -33.10
CA THR A 260 -92.63 -39.94 -33.86
C THR A 260 -93.38 -41.13 -34.44
N LYS A 261 -92.67 -42.12 -35.00
CA LYS A 261 -93.28 -43.37 -35.49
C LYS A 261 -93.92 -44.18 -34.36
N GLN A 262 -93.25 -44.30 -33.22
CA GLN A 262 -93.76 -44.99 -32.04
C GLN A 262 -95.04 -44.32 -31.53
N ASN A 263 -95.05 -42.99 -31.41
CA ASN A 263 -96.21 -42.23 -30.97
C ASN A 263 -97.41 -42.41 -31.92
N LYS A 264 -97.19 -42.35 -33.24
CA LYS A 264 -98.25 -42.64 -34.24
C LYS A 264 -98.79 -44.06 -34.09
N GLN A 265 -97.92 -45.05 -33.87
CA GLN A 265 -98.35 -46.43 -33.68
C GLN A 265 -99.17 -46.59 -32.39
N LEU A 266 -98.78 -45.91 -31.30
CA LEU A 266 -99.53 -45.90 -30.05
C LEU A 266 -100.91 -45.25 -30.22
N GLU A 267 -101.01 -44.16 -30.98
CA GLU A 267 -102.27 -43.50 -31.32
C GLU A 267 -103.20 -44.43 -32.12
N ILE A 268 -102.66 -45.11 -33.14
CA ILE A 268 -103.41 -46.11 -33.92
C ILE A 268 -103.92 -47.24 -33.02
N ILE A 269 -103.07 -47.76 -32.11
CA ILE A 269 -103.48 -48.80 -31.15
C ILE A 269 -104.57 -48.29 -30.22
N ALA A 270 -104.47 -47.05 -29.72
CA ALA A 270 -105.50 -46.44 -28.88
C ALA A 270 -106.83 -46.33 -29.62
N ASN A 271 -106.83 -45.87 -30.87
CA ASN A 271 -108.01 -45.78 -31.72
C ASN A 271 -108.64 -47.16 -31.97
N TYR A 272 -107.83 -48.18 -32.26
CA TYR A 272 -108.35 -49.55 -32.41
C TYR A 272 -108.94 -50.08 -31.10
N LYS A 273 -108.29 -49.87 -29.95
CA LYS A 273 -108.82 -50.26 -28.65
C LYS A 273 -110.19 -49.62 -28.39
N GLU A 274 -110.34 -48.33 -28.68
CA GLU A 274 -111.64 -47.64 -28.56
C GLU A 274 -112.70 -48.21 -29.52
N LEU A 275 -112.33 -48.47 -30.77
CA LEU A 275 -113.23 -49.07 -31.76
C LEU A 275 -113.67 -50.49 -31.37
N TYR A 276 -112.74 -51.30 -30.87
CA TYR A 276 -113.05 -52.64 -30.34
C TYR A 276 -113.98 -52.55 -29.14
N ALA A 277 -113.77 -51.61 -28.22
CA ALA A 277 -114.67 -51.41 -27.08
C ALA A 277 -116.08 -51.04 -27.53
N LYS A 278 -116.23 -50.11 -28.50
CA LYS A 278 -117.54 -49.73 -29.08
C LYS A 278 -118.24 -50.93 -29.75
N ARG A 279 -117.53 -51.66 -30.61
CA ARG A 279 -118.08 -52.84 -31.29
C ARG A 279 -118.45 -53.96 -30.32
N GLN A 280 -117.65 -54.16 -29.27
CA GLN A 280 -117.94 -55.15 -28.24
C GLN A 280 -119.22 -54.78 -27.48
N GLN A 281 -119.40 -53.50 -27.16
CA GLN A 281 -120.64 -53.00 -26.58
C GLN A 281 -121.85 -53.23 -27.49
N GLU A 282 -121.75 -52.93 -28.79
CA GLU A 282 -122.80 -53.20 -29.78
C GLU A 282 -123.16 -54.69 -29.85
N ILE A 283 -122.15 -55.58 -29.86
CA ILE A 283 -122.36 -57.03 -29.87
C ILE A 283 -123.08 -57.47 -28.59
N ASP A 284 -122.67 -56.96 -27.43
CA ASP A 284 -123.26 -57.35 -26.15
C ASP A 284 -124.69 -56.82 -26.03
N ASP A 285 -124.98 -55.63 -26.54
CA ASP A 285 -126.33 -55.08 -26.61
C ASP A 285 -127.21 -55.86 -27.60
N TYR A 286 -126.67 -56.28 -28.75
CA TYR A 286 -127.37 -57.18 -29.67
C TYR A 286 -127.65 -58.56 -29.05
N LYS A 287 -126.69 -59.13 -28.31
CA LYS A 287 -126.90 -60.40 -27.58
C LYS A 287 -128.00 -60.25 -26.52
N LYS A 288 -127.99 -59.17 -25.74
CA LYS A 288 -129.06 -58.87 -24.77
C LYS A 288 -130.41 -58.76 -25.47
N HIS A 289 -130.48 -57.99 -26.57
CA HIS A 289 -131.70 -57.86 -27.35
C HIS A 289 -132.18 -59.21 -27.89
N LYS A 290 -131.28 -60.07 -28.40
CA LYS A 290 -131.62 -61.41 -28.89
C LYS A 290 -132.13 -62.34 -27.78
N ILE A 291 -131.50 -62.32 -26.61
CA ILE A 291 -131.96 -63.07 -25.43
C ILE A 291 -133.36 -62.59 -25.03
N GLU A 292 -133.59 -61.29 -25.03
CA GLU A 292 -134.90 -60.72 -24.69
C GLU A 292 -135.97 -61.09 -25.72
N GLN A 293 -135.65 -61.08 -27.02
CA GLN A 293 -136.54 -61.55 -28.08
C GLN A 293 -136.87 -63.04 -27.93
N GLU A 294 -135.89 -63.89 -27.61
CA GLU A 294 -136.13 -65.31 -27.36
C GLU A 294 -136.98 -65.53 -26.10
N ARG A 295 -136.75 -64.74 -25.03
CA ARG A 295 -137.57 -64.75 -23.82
C ARG A 295 -139.02 -64.40 -24.13
N LEU A 296 -139.26 -63.34 -24.90
CA LEU A 296 -140.60 -62.94 -25.36
C LEU A 296 -141.24 -64.01 -26.26
N ARG A 297 -140.47 -64.64 -27.14
CA ARG A 297 -140.95 -65.75 -27.98
C ARG A 297 -141.39 -66.94 -27.13
N LEU A 298 -140.57 -67.37 -26.18
CA LEU A 298 -140.89 -68.46 -25.26
C LEU A 298 -142.12 -68.13 -24.40
N GLU A 299 -142.23 -66.90 -23.88
CA GLU A 299 -143.39 -66.47 -23.12
C GLU A 299 -144.67 -66.49 -23.99
N LYS A 300 -144.58 -66.05 -25.26
CA LYS A 300 -145.70 -66.11 -26.22
C LYS A 300 -146.08 -67.55 -26.55
N GLU A 301 -145.11 -68.44 -26.75
CA GLU A 301 -145.36 -69.87 -26.94
C GLU A 301 -146.01 -70.50 -25.72
N GLU A 302 -145.56 -70.18 -24.51
CA GLU A 302 -146.16 -70.67 -23.27
C GLU A 302 -147.60 -70.17 -23.11
N LYS A 303 -147.84 -68.87 -23.37
CA LYS A 303 -149.19 -68.28 -23.40
C LYS A 303 -150.07 -68.99 -24.43
N ASN A 304 -149.57 -69.25 -25.63
CA ASN A 304 -150.31 -69.97 -26.67
C ASN A 304 -150.60 -71.43 -26.27
N LYS A 305 -149.64 -72.13 -25.64
CA LYS A 305 -149.84 -73.49 -25.10
C LYS A 305 -150.93 -73.49 -24.03
N LYS A 306 -150.85 -72.59 -23.04
CA LYS A 306 -151.89 -72.42 -21.99
C LYS A 306 -153.25 -72.09 -22.60
N ALA A 307 -153.32 -71.17 -23.57
CA ALA A 307 -154.54 -70.83 -24.29
C ALA A 307 -155.10 -72.06 -25.03
N THR A 308 -154.26 -72.87 -25.65
CA THR A 308 -154.66 -74.12 -26.32
C THR A 308 -155.20 -75.15 -25.32
N THR A 309 -154.57 -75.29 -24.16
CA THR A 309 -155.05 -76.17 -23.08
C THR A 309 -156.42 -75.71 -22.56
N ILE A 310 -156.61 -74.40 -22.33
CA ILE A 310 -157.91 -73.84 -21.92
C ILE A 310 -158.95 -74.09 -23.02
N GLN A 311 -158.62 -73.85 -24.28
CA GLN A 311 -159.51 -74.10 -25.41
C GLN A 311 -159.87 -75.59 -25.54
N ALA A 312 -158.91 -76.50 -25.34
CA ALA A 312 -159.14 -77.95 -25.39
C ALA A 312 -160.00 -78.41 -24.19
N TRP A 313 -159.75 -77.86 -23.00
CA TRP A 313 -160.60 -78.07 -21.82
C TRP A 313 -162.03 -77.61 -22.10
N TRP A 314 -162.21 -76.39 -22.64
CA TRP A 314 -163.53 -75.85 -22.96
C TRP A 314 -164.26 -76.67 -24.04
N ARG A 315 -163.56 -77.10 -25.10
CA ARG A 315 -164.10 -78.03 -26.10
C ARG A 315 -164.52 -79.37 -25.47
N GLY A 316 -163.70 -79.91 -24.55
CA GLY A 316 -164.03 -81.13 -23.82
C GLY A 316 -165.22 -80.97 -22.86
N VAL A 317 -165.35 -79.81 -22.21
CA VAL A 317 -166.51 -79.45 -21.37
C VAL A 317 -167.76 -79.32 -22.24
N MET A 318 -167.69 -78.66 -23.39
CA MET A 318 -168.80 -78.57 -24.35
C MET A 318 -169.32 -79.95 -24.76
N VAL A 319 -168.42 -80.91 -25.02
CA VAL A 319 -168.79 -82.29 -25.37
C VAL A 319 -169.40 -83.04 -24.18
N ARG A 320 -168.78 -82.96 -22.99
CA ARG A 320 -169.22 -83.73 -21.80
C ARG A 320 -170.49 -83.21 -21.14
N LYS A 321 -170.69 -81.90 -21.09
CA LYS A 321 -171.91 -81.27 -20.56
C LYS A 321 -173.04 -81.20 -21.61
N GLY A 322 -172.77 -81.61 -22.85
CA GLY A 322 -173.79 -81.73 -23.90
C GLY A 322 -174.33 -80.39 -24.41
N PHE A 323 -173.54 -79.33 -24.34
CA PHE A 323 -173.91 -78.03 -24.90
C PHE A 323 -173.78 -78.04 -26.43
N GLY A 324 -174.81 -77.60 -27.14
CA GLY A 324 -174.83 -77.51 -28.61
C GLY A 324 -174.99 -78.85 -29.35
N LYS A 325 -174.33 -78.98 -30.50
CA LYS A 325 -174.56 -80.02 -31.54
C LYS A 325 -174.25 -81.48 -31.12
N PHE A 326 -173.96 -81.77 -29.85
CA PHE A 326 -173.47 -83.08 -29.37
C PHE A 326 -174.48 -83.89 -28.52
N ARG A 327 -175.76 -83.50 -28.46
CA ARG A 327 -176.82 -84.28 -27.77
C ARG A 327 -177.31 -85.45 -28.66
N LYS A 328 -176.95 -86.69 -28.33
CA LYS A 328 -177.26 -87.89 -29.15
C LYS A 328 -178.54 -88.64 -28.72
N LYS A 329 -179.41 -88.92 -29.70
CA LYS A 329 -180.60 -89.82 -29.66
C LYS A 329 -180.18 -91.30 -29.82
N LYS A 330 -180.93 -92.23 -29.22
CA LYS A 330 -180.69 -93.69 -29.22
C LYS A 330 -181.43 -94.41 -30.34
N GLU A 331 -180.78 -95.44 -30.91
CA GLU A 331 -181.22 -96.76 -31.42
C GLU A 331 -180.32 -97.16 -32.63
N LYS A 332 -179.90 -98.40 -32.91
CA LYS A 332 -179.83 -99.72 -32.25
C LYS A 332 -178.89 -100.60 -33.11
N LYS A 333 -178.16 -101.53 -32.48
CA LYS A 333 -177.63 -102.82 -33.00
C LYS A 333 -176.62 -102.83 -34.18
N GLY A 334 -175.46 -103.45 -33.90
CA GLY A 334 -175.09 -104.66 -34.67
C GLY A 334 -173.68 -104.75 -35.26
N LYS A 335 -172.81 -105.42 -34.49
CA LYS A 335 -171.84 -106.47 -34.90
C LYS A 335 -170.55 -106.11 -35.66
N LYS A 336 -169.47 -106.50 -34.96
CA LYS A 336 -168.28 -107.27 -35.42
C LYS A 336 -167.28 -106.53 -36.35
N LYS A 337 -165.97 -106.74 -36.27
CA LYS A 337 -165.08 -107.65 -35.51
C LYS A 337 -163.66 -107.05 -35.69
N SER A 338 -162.87 -106.91 -34.62
CA SER A 338 -161.66 -107.72 -34.33
C SER A 338 -160.64 -107.74 -35.49
N THR A 339 -159.39 -107.34 -35.31
CA THR A 339 -158.40 -107.92 -34.37
C THR A 339 -157.24 -106.93 -34.20
N ASP A 340 -156.88 -106.56 -32.97
CA ASP A 340 -155.79 -107.16 -32.16
C ASP A 340 -154.41 -106.83 -32.78
N LYS A 341 -153.38 -106.34 -32.12
CA LYS A 341 -152.87 -106.41 -30.73
C LYS A 341 -151.45 -105.78 -30.82
N LYS A 342 -150.75 -105.25 -29.82
CA LYS A 342 -150.94 -105.07 -28.38
C LYS A 342 -149.69 -104.34 -27.85
N GLU A 343 -149.92 -103.61 -26.76
CA GLU A 343 -149.10 -103.53 -25.54
C GLU A 343 -147.59 -103.23 -25.64
N LYS A 344 -147.13 -102.10 -25.09
CA LYS A 344 -147.02 -101.74 -23.65
C LYS A 344 -145.91 -102.51 -22.93
N LYS A 345 -144.94 -101.76 -22.42
CA LYS A 345 -144.78 -101.60 -20.97
C LYS A 345 -144.46 -100.14 -20.68
#